data_AF-A0A9D5H3J9-F1
#
_entry.id   AF-A0A9D5H3J9-F1
#
_cell.length_a   1.000
_cell.length_b   1.000
_cell.length_c   1.000
_cell.angle_alpha   90.00
_cell.angle_beta   90.00
_cell.angle_gamma   90.00
#
_symmetry.space_group_name_H-M   'P 1'
#
loop_
_entity.id
_entity.type
_entity.pdbx_description
1 polymer ?
#
loop_
_entity_poly.entity_id
_entity_poly.type
_entity_poly.pdbx_seq_one_letter_code
_entity_poly.pdbx_strand_id
1 'polypeptide(L)'
;MAILDLSTTALAMDTGTVSTENHPIHLHGYSFYVVGSGTGNYNPLTAKLNLVDPPYLNTIGVPVGGWAALRFTADNPGVWFMHCHLEIHTSWGLSMAFLVKNGKGPLETLPHPPSDLPKC
;
A
#
# COMPACT_ATOMS: atom_id res chain seq x y z
N MET A 1 7.38 4.18 -8.63
CA MET A 1 7.47 5.06 -7.45
C MET A 1 6.37 6.10 -7.55
N ALA A 2 5.50 6.20 -6.55
CA ALA A 2 4.48 7.24 -6.46
C ALA A 2 4.89 8.30 -5.42
N ILE A 3 4.64 9.58 -5.72
CA ILE A 3 4.84 10.71 -4.79
C ILE A 3 3.46 11.07 -4.24
N LEU A 4 3.31 11.07 -2.92
CA LEU A 4 2.00 11.23 -2.27
C LEU A 4 1.79 12.61 -1.65
N ASP A 5 0.51 12.99 -1.53
CA ASP A 5 0.00 14.04 -0.64
C ASP A 5 -0.59 13.40 0.64
N LEU A 6 -0.96 14.24 1.62
CA LEU A 6 -1.24 13.78 2.99
C LEU A 6 -2.33 12.69 3.12
N SER A 7 -3.36 12.64 2.26
CA SER A 7 -4.44 11.65 2.35
C SER A 7 -4.50 10.81 1.07
N THR A 8 -3.94 9.60 1.12
CA THR A 8 -3.86 8.71 -0.04
C THR A 8 -4.90 7.60 0.03
N THR A 9 -5.55 7.33 -1.10
CA THR A 9 -6.31 6.09 -1.33
C THR A 9 -5.61 5.27 -2.40
N ALA A 10 -5.26 4.02 -2.08
CA ALA A 10 -4.67 3.07 -3.00
C ALA A 10 -5.67 1.96 -3.31
N LEU A 11 -5.79 1.59 -4.58
CA LEU A 11 -6.65 0.50 -5.04
C LEU A 11 -5.76 -0.64 -5.56
N ALA A 12 -5.87 -1.82 -4.94
CA ALA A 12 -5.26 -3.04 -5.44
C ALA A 12 -6.32 -3.90 -6.12
N MET A 13 -6.01 -4.43 -7.31
CA MET A 13 -6.90 -5.27 -8.09
C MET A 13 -6.15 -6.53 -8.53
N ASP A 14 -6.73 -7.70 -8.24
CA ASP A 14 -6.26 -8.97 -8.76
C ASP A 14 -6.71 -9.13 -10.21
N THR A 15 -5.80 -9.56 -11.09
CA THR A 15 -6.06 -9.71 -12.52
C THR A 15 -5.86 -11.16 -12.94
N GLY A 16 -6.71 -11.67 -13.82
CA GLY A 16 -6.59 -13.04 -14.37
C GLY A 16 -5.53 -13.19 -15.46
N THR A 17 -4.41 -12.47 -15.41
CA THR A 17 -3.39 -12.45 -16.49
C THR A 17 -2.69 -13.80 -16.64
N VAL A 18 -2.40 -14.47 -15.52
CA VAL A 18 -1.94 -15.87 -15.48
C VAL A 18 -3.03 -16.72 -14.83
N SER A 19 -3.44 -16.35 -13.63
CA SER A 19 -4.57 -16.91 -12.88
C SER A 19 -5.04 -15.87 -11.87
N THR A 20 -6.27 -15.98 -11.38
CA THR A 20 -6.71 -15.21 -10.21
C THR A 20 -6.22 -15.86 -8.93
N GLU A 21 -5.65 -15.08 -8.02
CA GLU A 21 -5.08 -15.56 -6.76
C GLU A 21 -5.32 -14.53 -5.63
N ASN A 22 -5.28 -15.00 -4.38
CA ASN A 22 -5.26 -14.08 -3.25
C ASN A 22 -3.84 -13.53 -3.08
N HIS A 23 -3.67 -12.22 -3.26
CA HIS A 23 -2.38 -11.57 -3.06
C HIS A 23 -2.36 -10.83 -1.72
N PRO A 24 -1.57 -11.27 -0.71
CA PRO A 24 -1.39 -10.54 0.55
C PRO A 24 -0.55 -9.30 0.31
N ILE A 25 -1.16 -8.14 0.15
CA ILE A 25 -0.47 -6.88 -0.09
C ILE A 25 -0.09 -6.24 1.24
N HIS A 26 1.21 -6.06 1.46
CA HIS A 26 1.81 -5.44 2.64
C HIS A 26 2.39 -4.07 2.30
N LEU A 27 2.29 -3.11 3.25
CA LEU A 27 2.88 -1.78 3.14
C LEU A 27 3.79 -1.52 4.35
N HIS A 28 5.06 -1.22 4.08
CA HIS A 28 6.03 -0.81 5.10
C HIS A 28 5.74 0.62 5.57
N GLY A 29 6.15 0.94 6.81
CA GLY A 29 6.06 2.30 7.37
C GLY A 29 4.66 2.78 7.74
N TYR A 30 3.62 2.02 7.40
CA TYR A 30 2.22 2.37 7.65
C TYR A 30 1.40 1.14 8.06
N SER A 31 0.35 1.41 8.83
CA SER A 31 -0.88 0.62 8.75
C SER A 31 -1.93 1.47 8.05
N PHE A 32 -2.92 0.82 7.44
CA PHE A 32 -3.94 1.40 6.60
C PHE A 32 -5.32 0.89 6.98
N TYR A 33 -6.34 1.70 6.68
CA TYR A 33 -7.73 1.28 6.77
C TYR A 33 -8.14 0.58 5.47
N VAL A 34 -8.69 -0.63 5.57
CA VAL A 34 -9.33 -1.28 4.42
C VAL A 34 -10.76 -0.77 4.33
N VAL A 35 -10.96 0.30 3.56
CA VAL A 35 -12.25 0.98 3.42
C VAL A 35 -13.21 0.22 2.51
N GLY A 36 -12.76 -0.75 1.73
CA GLY A 36 -13.63 -1.60 0.94
C GLY A 36 -12.87 -2.76 0.30
N SER A 37 -13.58 -3.84 0.01
CA SER A 37 -13.09 -4.94 -0.82
C SER A 37 -14.26 -5.61 -1.53
N GLY A 38 -13.99 -6.31 -2.63
CA GLY A 38 -15.02 -7.01 -3.37
C GLY A 38 -14.44 -7.92 -4.44
N THR A 39 -15.32 -8.68 -5.09
CA THR A 39 -15.00 -9.54 -6.23
C THR A 39 -15.22 -8.81 -7.55
N GLY A 40 -14.56 -9.28 -8.62
CA GLY A 40 -14.63 -8.67 -9.94
C GLY A 40 -13.91 -7.33 -10.01
N ASN A 41 -14.19 -6.55 -11.05
CA ASN A 41 -13.56 -5.25 -11.24
C ASN A 41 -14.19 -4.21 -10.32
N TYR A 42 -13.36 -3.44 -9.61
CA TYR A 42 -13.76 -2.24 -8.88
C TYR A 42 -14.57 -1.31 -9.79
N ASN A 43 -15.71 -0.86 -9.28
CA ASN A 43 -16.55 0.14 -9.92
C ASN A 43 -16.87 1.25 -8.91
N PRO A 44 -16.41 2.49 -9.13
CA PRO A 44 -16.60 3.59 -8.18
C PRO A 44 -18.07 4.00 -7.99
N LEU A 45 -18.97 3.63 -8.91
CA LEU A 45 -20.40 3.94 -8.82
C LEU A 45 -21.17 2.95 -7.93
N THR A 46 -20.64 1.75 -7.73
CA THR A 46 -21.34 0.66 -7.02
C THR A 46 -20.58 0.16 -5.79
N ALA A 47 -19.28 0.46 -5.69
CA ALA A 47 -18.46 0.10 -4.54
C ALA A 47 -19.03 0.74 -3.26
N LYS A 48 -19.27 -0.08 -2.25
CA LYS A 48 -19.65 0.37 -0.90
C LYS A 48 -18.41 0.44 -0.03
N LEU A 49 -18.10 1.62 0.48
CA LEU A 49 -16.96 1.83 1.36
C LEU A 49 -17.42 1.97 2.81
N ASN A 50 -16.72 1.31 3.74
CA ASN A 50 -16.82 1.56 5.17
C ASN A 50 -15.89 2.73 5.53
N LEU A 51 -16.47 3.87 5.90
CA LEU A 51 -15.76 5.07 6.32
C LEU A 51 -15.96 5.40 7.81
N VAL A 52 -16.58 4.49 8.57
CA VAL A 52 -16.89 4.69 9.99
C VAL A 52 -15.92 3.90 10.87
N ASP A 53 -15.83 2.59 10.66
CA ASP A 53 -15.01 1.67 11.45
C ASP A 53 -14.29 0.61 10.59
N PRO A 54 -13.61 0.99 9.50
CA PRO A 54 -12.88 0.03 8.69
C PRO A 54 -11.73 -0.63 9.50
N PRO A 55 -11.39 -1.89 9.22
CA PRO A 55 -10.28 -2.56 9.89
C PRO A 55 -8.96 -1.86 9.56
N TYR A 56 -8.11 -1.70 10.58
CA TYR A 56 -6.79 -1.07 10.49
C TYR A 56 -5.71 -2.15 10.48
N LEU A 57 -5.06 -2.36 9.33
CA LEU A 57 -4.16 -3.47 9.04
C LEU A 57 -2.88 -2.96 8.37
N ASN A 58 -1.81 -3.75 8.38
CA ASN A 58 -0.61 -3.50 7.56
C ASN A 58 -0.50 -4.44 6.35
N THR A 59 -1.34 -5.47 6.30
CA THR A 59 -1.38 -6.47 5.24
C THR A 59 -2.82 -6.89 4.99
N ILE A 60 -3.21 -7.00 3.73
CA ILE A 60 -4.54 -7.47 3.33
C ILE A 60 -4.41 -8.45 2.17
N GLY A 61 -5.08 -9.60 2.30
CA GLY A 61 -5.29 -10.49 1.16
C GLY A 61 -6.29 -9.87 0.19
N VAL A 62 -5.82 -9.37 -0.96
CA VAL A 62 -6.69 -8.92 -2.04
C VAL A 62 -7.51 -10.13 -2.50
N PRO A 63 -8.85 -10.04 -2.54
CA PRO A 63 -9.70 -11.19 -2.91
C PRO A 63 -9.35 -11.75 -4.29
N VAL A 64 -9.49 -13.08 -4.45
CA VAL A 64 -9.31 -13.78 -5.73
C VAL A 64 -10.24 -13.17 -6.79
N GLY A 65 -9.65 -12.70 -7.89
CA GLY A 65 -10.33 -12.01 -8.98
C GLY A 65 -11.04 -10.73 -8.55
N GLY A 66 -10.57 -10.07 -7.49
CA GLY A 66 -11.24 -8.97 -6.82
C GLY A 66 -10.37 -7.74 -6.59
N TRP A 67 -10.78 -6.92 -5.63
CA TRP A 67 -10.12 -5.66 -5.31
C TRP A 67 -10.16 -5.34 -3.82
N ALA A 68 -9.22 -4.49 -3.37
CA ALA A 68 -9.20 -3.89 -2.05
C ALA A 68 -8.83 -2.40 -2.15
N ALA A 69 -9.58 -1.55 -1.45
CA ALA A 69 -9.34 -0.11 -1.35
C ALA A 69 -8.74 0.20 0.04
N LEU A 70 -7.54 0.78 0.02
CA LEU A 70 -6.73 1.06 1.20
C LEU A 70 -6.64 2.57 1.38
N ARG A 71 -6.82 3.04 2.62
CA ARG A 71 -6.67 4.47 2.96
C ARG A 71 -5.66 4.63 4.08
N PHE A 72 -4.70 5.52 3.86
CA PHE A 72 -3.70 5.89 4.87
C PHE A 72 -3.30 7.35 4.72
N THR A 73 -2.80 7.92 5.80
CA THR A 73 -2.21 9.25 5.79
C THR A 73 -0.73 9.08 5.45
N ALA A 74 -0.22 9.79 4.44
CA ALA A 74 1.19 9.73 4.06
C ALA A 74 2.01 10.76 4.85
N ASP A 75 2.08 10.58 6.17
CA ASP A 75 2.69 11.49 7.15
C ASP A 75 4.02 10.98 7.73
N ASN A 76 4.56 9.89 7.18
CA ASN A 76 5.86 9.32 7.55
C ASN A 76 6.83 9.49 6.36
N PRO A 77 7.68 10.54 6.35
CA PRO A 77 8.66 10.78 5.29
C PRO A 77 9.62 9.60 5.13
N GLY A 78 9.88 9.17 3.90
CA GLY A 78 10.58 7.91 3.66
C GLY A 78 10.40 7.35 2.27
N VAL A 79 11.06 6.21 2.04
CA VAL A 79 10.80 5.32 0.90
C VAL A 79 10.22 4.03 1.47
N TRP A 80 8.95 3.76 1.17
CA TRP A 80 8.19 2.68 1.80
C TRP A 80 7.83 1.61 0.79
N PHE A 81 8.32 0.40 1.04
CA PHE A 81 8.10 -0.75 0.18
C PHE A 81 6.67 -1.28 0.34
N MET A 82 5.99 -1.51 -0.78
CA MET A 82 4.67 -2.14 -0.84
C MET A 82 4.77 -3.33 -1.77
N HIS A 83 4.39 -4.52 -1.31
CA HIS A 83 4.62 -5.74 -2.06
C HIS A 83 3.66 -6.87 -1.69
N CYS A 84 3.55 -7.86 -2.56
CA CYS A 84 2.89 -9.12 -2.22
C CYS A 84 3.76 -9.92 -1.24
N HIS A 85 3.22 -10.28 -0.09
CA HIS A 85 3.93 -11.01 0.95
C HIS A 85 4.13 -12.52 0.63
N LEU A 86 3.88 -12.92 -0.61
CA LEU A 86 4.37 -14.17 -1.16
C LEU A 86 5.74 -13.90 -1.78
N GLU A 87 6.79 -14.45 -1.18
CA GLU A 87 8.19 -14.12 -1.54
C GLU A 87 8.47 -14.30 -3.05
N ILE A 88 7.91 -15.36 -3.64
CA ILE A 88 8.03 -15.62 -5.07
C ILE A 88 7.45 -14.46 -5.90
N HIS A 89 6.29 -13.91 -5.52
CA HIS A 89 5.68 -12.78 -6.21
C HIS A 89 6.42 -11.47 -5.96
N THR A 90 6.97 -11.25 -4.75
CA THR A 90 7.88 -10.12 -4.50
C THR A 90 9.08 -10.18 -5.44
N SER A 91 9.73 -11.34 -5.53
CA SER A 91 10.92 -11.53 -6.38
C SER A 91 10.64 -11.40 -7.88
N TRP A 92 9.42 -11.76 -8.32
CA TRP A 92 8.97 -11.58 -9.71
C TRP A 92 8.55 -10.14 -10.02
N GLY A 93 8.50 -9.27 -9.01
CA GLY A 93 8.28 -7.84 -9.20
C GLY A 93 6.87 -7.35 -8.88
N LEU A 94 6.02 -8.14 -8.18
CA LEU A 94 4.76 -7.64 -7.61
C LEU A 94 5.05 -6.78 -6.37
N SER A 95 5.65 -5.62 -6.65
CA SER A 95 6.14 -4.68 -5.67
C SER A 95 6.21 -3.26 -6.23
N MET A 96 6.17 -2.29 -5.34
CA MET A 96 6.40 -0.89 -5.63
C MET A 96 6.93 -0.17 -4.38
N ALA A 97 7.26 1.11 -4.50
CA ALA A 97 7.58 1.95 -3.36
C ALA A 97 6.87 3.30 -3.43
N PHE A 98 6.44 3.79 -2.28
CA PHE A 98 5.98 5.16 -2.09
C PHE A 98 7.15 6.02 -1.62
N LEU A 99 7.34 7.17 -2.27
CA LEU A 99 8.23 8.22 -1.80
C LEU A 99 7.38 9.29 -1.12
N VAL A 100 7.54 9.42 0.20
CA VAL A 100 6.89 10.45 1.00
C VAL A 100 7.93 11.52 1.30
N LYS A 101 7.68 12.73 0.79
CA LYS A 101 8.59 13.87 0.93
C LYS A 101 8.59 14.38 2.37
N ASN A 102 9.66 15.08 2.74
CA ASN A 102 9.68 15.83 3.98
C ASN A 102 8.57 16.90 3.99
N GLY A 103 7.97 17.09 5.15
CA GLY A 103 7.05 18.18 5.47
C GLY A 103 7.78 19.47 5.87
N LYS A 104 7.11 20.28 6.69
CA LYS A 104 7.61 21.59 7.12
C LYS A 104 8.39 21.51 8.43
N GLY A 105 7.98 20.60 9.32
CA GLY A 105 8.55 20.47 10.66
C GLY A 105 9.79 19.57 10.72
N PRO A 106 10.64 19.73 11.75
CA PRO A 106 11.72 18.78 12.04
C PRO A 106 11.22 17.35 12.26
N LEU A 107 10.01 17.18 12.82
CA LEU A 107 9.37 15.87 13.02
C LEU A 107 8.79 15.28 11.73
N GLU A 108 8.69 16.09 10.68
CA GLU A 108 8.22 15.69 9.34
C GLU A 108 9.41 15.59 8.38
N THR A 109 10.63 15.42 8.88
CA THR A 109 11.85 15.41 8.08
C THR A 109 12.70 14.20 8.43
N LEU A 110 13.17 13.47 7.41
CA LEU A 110 14.10 12.36 7.62
C LEU A 110 15.43 12.85 8.24
N PRO A 111 16.00 12.12 9.20
CA PRO A 111 17.36 12.38 9.66
C PRO A 111 18.38 12.06 8.56
N HIS A 112 19.62 12.53 8.77
CA HIS A 112 20.74 12.09 7.93
C HIS A 112 20.92 10.56 8.04
N PRO A 113 21.28 9.87 6.93
CA PRO A 113 21.57 8.44 6.98
C PRO A 113 22.67 8.11 8.01
N PRO A 114 22.57 6.97 8.72
CA PRO A 114 23.63 6.51 9.62
C PRO A 114 24.99 6.38 8.91
N SER A 115 26.09 6.69 9.62
CA SER A 115 27.44 6.67 9.03
C SER A 115 27.95 5.27 8.69
N ASP A 116 27.30 4.23 9.22
CA ASP A 116 27.59 2.81 9.04
C ASP A 116 26.62 2.13 8.05
N LEU A 117 25.82 2.89 7.30
CA LEU A 117 24.93 2.34 6.28
C LEU A 117 25.75 1.51 5.25
N PRO A 118 25.34 0.25 4.94
CA PRO A 118 26.05 -0.59 3.98
C PRO A 118 26.21 0.09 2.62
N LYS A 119 27.36 -0.11 1.99
CA LYS A 119 27.63 0.39 0.63
C LYS A 119 26.93 -0.49 -0.40
N CYS A 120 26.42 0.15 -1.44
CA CYS A 120 25.87 -0.52 -2.62
C CYS A 120 26.95 -1.23 -3.44
#